data_AF-A0A3D5U8G9-F1
#
_entry.id   AF-A0A3D5U8G9-F1
#
_cell.length_a   1.000
_cell.length_b   1.000
_cell.length_c   1.000
_cell.angle_alpha   90.00
_cell.angle_beta   90.00
_cell.angle_gamma   90.00
#
_symmetry.space_group_name_H-M   'P 1'
#
loop_
_entity.id
_entity.type
_entity.pdbx_description
1 polymer ?
#
loop_
_entity_poly.entity_id
_entity_poly.type
_entity_poly.pdbx_seq_one_letter_code
_entity_poly.pdbx_strand_id
1 'polypeptide(L)' 'RLKGEQLFTGYYKFEEATSEVLRDGWLYTGDIGTMDKDGFVYIRGRSKNVILGPSGENIYP' A
#
# COMPACT_ATOMS: atom_id res chain seq x y z
N ARG A 1 -4.06 3.27 -3.26
CA ARG A 1 -5.21 2.48 -2.74
C ARG A 1 -5.90 1.84 -3.94
N LEU A 2 -6.47 0.65 -3.78
CA LEU A 2 -7.08 -0.12 -4.86
C LEU A 2 -8.51 -0.51 -4.51
N LYS A 3 -9.40 -0.54 -5.50
CA LYS A 3 -10.77 -1.07 -5.39
C LYS A 3 -11.13 -1.80 -6.68
N GLY A 4 -11.82 -2.93 -6.56
CA GLY A 4 -12.25 -3.75 -7.69
C GLY A 4 -12.73 -5.13 -7.25
N GLU A 5 -13.35 -5.86 -8.16
CA GLU A 5 -13.93 -7.19 -7.89
C GLU A 5 -12.87 -8.27 -7.61
N GLN A 6 -11.64 -8.04 -8.06
CA GLN A 6 -10.50 -8.92 -7.84
C GLN A 6 -9.95 -8.90 -6.41
N LEU A 7 -10.49 -8.05 -5.52
CA LEU A 7 -10.02 -7.98 -4.14
C LEU A 7 -10.46 -9.21 -3.34
N PHE A 8 -9.58 -9.67 -2.48
CA PHE A 8 -9.89 -10.68 -1.47
C PHE A 8 -10.84 -10.12 -0.40
N THR A 9 -11.50 -11.00 0.36
CA THR A 9 -12.48 -10.63 1.40
C THR A 9 -11.86 -10.46 2.79
N GLY A 10 -10.68 -11.05 3.01
CA GLY A 10 -9.95 -10.94 4.25
C GLY A 10 -8.89 -12.03 4.43
N TYR A 11 -8.07 -11.89 5.47
CA TYR A 11 -7.18 -12.94 5.92
C TYR A 11 -7.96 -13.98 6.73
N TYR A 12 -7.64 -15.25 6.55
CA TYR A 12 -8.31 -16.35 7.25
C TYR A 12 -8.10 -16.25 8.77
N LYS A 13 -9.19 -16.14 9.53
CA LYS A 13 -9.21 -16.04 11.01
C LYS A 13 -8.35 -14.91 11.59
N PHE A 14 -8.19 -13.83 10.83
CA PHE A 14 -7.43 -12.66 11.28
C PHE A 14 -8.16 -11.38 10.91
N GLU A 15 -9.25 -11.12 11.62
CA GLU A 15 -10.16 -10.00 11.38
C GLU A 15 -9.47 -8.65 11.63
N GLU A 16 -8.60 -8.57 12.64
CA GLU A 16 -7.83 -7.35 12.96
C GLU A 16 -6.95 -6.93 11.77
N ALA A 17 -6.04 -7.80 11.32
CA ALA A 17 -5.19 -7.53 10.17
C ALA A 17 -6.00 -7.26 8.87
N THR A 18 -7.17 -7.89 8.74
CA THR A 18 -8.08 -7.63 7.62
C THR A 18 -8.61 -6.21 7.64
N SER A 19 -9.14 -5.76 8.79
CA SER A 19 -9.67 -4.41 8.98
C SER A 19 -8.61 -3.32 8.85
N GLU A 20 -7.35 -3.64 9.13
CA GLU A 20 -6.24 -2.71 8.94
C GLU A 20 -6.01 -2.38 7.45
N VAL A 21 -6.17 -3.35 6.55
CA VAL A 21 -5.82 -3.18 5.13
C VAL A 21 -7.02 -3.04 4.21
N LEU A 22 -8.19 -3.57 4.58
CA LEU A 22 -9.45 -3.43 3.85
C LEU A 22 -10.38 -2.49 4.63
N ARG A 23 -10.61 -1.28 4.10
CA ARG A 23 -11.46 -0.26 4.72
C ARG A 23 -12.44 0.30 3.69
N ASP A 24 -13.74 0.24 3.96
CA ASP A 24 -14.80 0.76 3.09
C ASP A 24 -14.70 0.25 1.63
N GLY A 25 -14.30 -1.02 1.47
CA GLY A 25 -14.10 -1.67 0.16
C GLY A 25 -12.83 -1.22 -0.57
N TRP A 26 -11.92 -0.50 0.09
CA TRP A 26 -10.62 -0.12 -0.43
C TRP A 26 -9.50 -0.94 0.21
N LEU A 27 -8.60 -1.44 -0.63
CA LEU A 27 -7.34 -2.03 -0.21
C LEU A 27 -6.25 -0.95 -0.06
N TYR A 28 -5.68 -0.89 1.13
CA TYR A 28 -4.51 -0.10 1.50
C TYR A 28 -3.26 -0.95 1.27
N THR A 29 -2.80 -0.99 0.02
CA THR A 29 -1.72 -1.88 -0.43
C THR A 29 -0.39 -1.65 0.27
N GLY A 30 -0.16 -0.46 0.84
CA GLY A 30 1.12 -0.07 1.42
C GLY A 30 2.20 0.22 0.38
N ASP A 31 1.83 0.29 -0.91
CA ASP A 31 2.75 0.63 -1.99
C ASP A 31 2.70 2.13 -2.28
N ILE A 32 3.87 2.70 -2.47
CA ILE A 32 4.06 4.09 -2.85
C ILE A 32 4.32 4.09 -4.35
N GLY A 33 3.62 4.96 -5.07
CA GLY A 33 3.81 5.11 -6.50
C GLY A 33 3.47 6.50 -6.98
N THR A 34 3.94 6.80 -8.18
CA THR A 34 3.62 8.03 -8.92
C THR A 34 2.77 7.67 -10.13
N MET A 35 1.83 8.54 -10.50
CA MET A 35 1.06 8.41 -11.73
C MET A 35 1.46 9.55 -12.67
N ASP A 36 1.70 9.25 -13.94
CA ASP A 36 1.93 10.29 -14.95
C ASP A 36 0.61 10.83 -15.54
N LYS A 37 0.72 11.80 -16.44
CA LYS A 37 -0.41 12.46 -17.09
C LYS A 37 -1.28 11.53 -17.96
N ASP A 38 -0.72 10.40 -18.39
CA ASP A 38 -1.39 9.45 -19.27
C ASP A 38 -1.99 8.27 -18.46
N GLY A 39 -1.88 8.32 -17.13
CA GLY A 39 -2.48 7.35 -16.21
C GLY A 39 -1.60 6.13 -15.92
N PHE A 40 -0.35 6.12 -16.37
CA PHE A 40 0.57 5.03 -16.04
C PHE A 40 1.05 5.15 -14.60
N VAL A 41 1.05 4.02 -13.88
CA VAL A 41 1.46 3.94 -12.48
C VAL A 41 2.87 3.37 -12.39
N TYR A 42 3.74 4.06 -11.66
CA TYR A 42 5.12 3.67 -11.40
C TYR A 42 5.30 3.41 -9.90
N ILE A 43 5.70 2.19 -9.54
CA ILE A 43 5.95 1.81 -8.14
C ILE A 43 7.30 2.39 -7.70
N ARG A 44 7.31 3.04 -6.53
CA ARG A 44 8.48 3.70 -5.94
C ARG A 44 9.00 3.02 -4.68
N GLY A 45 8.21 2.16 -4.05
CA GLY A 45 8.62 1.43 -2.85
C GLY A 45 7.42 1.06 -1.99
N ARG A 46 7.68 0.61 -0.75
CA ARG A 46 6.63 0.29 0.23
C ARG A 46 6.73 1.19 1.44
N SER A 47 5.58 1.70 1.90
CA SER A 47 5.51 2.60 3.05
C SER A 47 5.93 1.94 4.37
N LYS A 48 5.76 0.62 4.49
CA LYS A 48 6.17 -0.15 5.68
C LYS A 48 7.67 -0.48 5.72
N ASN A 49 8.39 -0.29 4.61
CA ASN A 49 9.81 -0.62 4.49
C ASN A 49 10.70 0.63 4.44
N VAL A 50 10.16 1.81 4.73
CA VAL A 50 10.97 3.04 4.74
C VAL A 50 11.95 2.98 5.90
N ILE A 51 13.24 3.01 5.59
CA ILE A 51 14.29 3.20 6.56
C ILE A 51 14.53 4.70 6.66
N LEU A 52 14.35 5.26 7.86
CA LEU A 52 14.75 6.63 8.16
C LEU A 52 16.24 6.65 8.49
N GLY A 53 17.03 7.29 7.64
CA GLY A 53 18.46 7.44 7.90
C GLY A 53 18.76 8.48 8.99
N PRO A 54 20.01 8.54 9.50
CA PRO A 54 20.39 9.39 10.63
C PRO A 54 20.15 10.89 10.40
N SER A 55 20.06 11.32 9.14
CA SER A 55 19.87 12.70 8.70
C SER A 55 18.42 13.01 8.29
N GLY A 56 17.49 12.07 8.49
CA GLY A 56 16.08 12.21 8.14
C GLY A 56 15.76 11.87 6.68
N GLU A 57 16.68 11.25 5.95
CA GLU A 57 16.42 10.75 4.60
C GLU A 57 15.48 9.52 4.61
N ASN A 58 14.53 9.50 3.66
CA ASN A 58 13.68 8.33 3.42
C ASN A 58 14.40 7.39 2.44
N ILE A 59 14.85 6.24 2.93
CA ILE A 59 15.47 5.19 2.13
C ILE A 59 14.44 4.10 1.86
N TYR A 60 14.22 3.79 0.58
CA TYR A 60 13.34 2.73 0.12
C TYR A 60 14.23 1.58 -0.39
N PRO A 61 14.31 0.44 0.33
CA PRO A 61 15.07 -0.73 -0.12
C PRO A 61 14.41 -1.44 -1.32
#